data_AF-A0A961IRG7-F1
#
_entry.id   AF-A0A961IRG7-F1
#
_cell.length_a   1.000
_cell.length_b   1.000
_cell.length_c   1.000
_cell.angle_alpha   90.00
_cell.angle_beta   90.00
_cell.angle_gamma   90.00
#
_symmetry.space_group_name_H-M   'P 1'
#
loop_
_entity.id
_entity.type
_entity.pdbx_description
1 polymer ?
#
loop_
_entity_poly.entity_id
_entity_poly.type
_entity_poly.pdbx_seq_one_letter_code
_entity_poly.pdbx_strand_id
1 'polypeptide(L)' 'MAVRKILRIGHPLLRQKSEKVPVTEIRSSEIKKLLKDMFDSMEAADGVGLAAPQIGVLKR' A
#
# COMPACT_ATOMS: atom_id res chain seq x y z
N MET A 1 -1.85 10.76 -0.43
CA MET A 1 -2.70 11.77 -1.07
C MET A 1 -3.69 11.00 -1.89
N ALA A 2 -4.99 11.23 -1.68
CA ALA A 2 -6.08 10.37 -2.15
C ALA A 2 -6.21 9.06 -1.36
N VAL A 3 -7.41 8.86 -0.83
CA VAL A 3 -7.86 7.61 -0.21
C VAL A 3 -8.01 6.57 -1.32
N ARG A 4 -7.30 5.45 -1.20
CA ARG A 4 -7.39 4.32 -2.12
C ARG A 4 -8.38 3.28 -1.63
N LYS A 5 -9.02 2.60 -2.57
CA LYS A 5 -9.94 1.51 -2.25
C LYS A 5 -9.18 0.35 -1.59
N ILE A 6 -9.60 0.00 -0.38
CA ILE A 6 -9.09 -1.19 0.32
C ILE A 6 -9.73 -2.43 -0.30
N LEU A 7 -8.90 -3.33 -0.81
CA LEU A 7 -9.30 -4.61 -1.36
C LEU A 7 -9.87 -5.52 -0.26
N ARG A 8 -10.90 -6.28 -0.60
CA ARG A 8 -11.58 -7.21 0.32
C ARG A 8 -11.16 -8.65 0.02
N ILE A 9 -11.46 -9.54 0.97
CA ILE A 9 -11.22 -10.98 0.86
C ILE A 9 -11.76 -11.51 -0.47
N GLY A 10 -10.99 -12.39 -1.11
CA GLY A 10 -11.29 -12.93 -2.44
C GLY A 10 -10.50 -12.26 -3.56
N HIS A 11 -9.94 -11.06 -3.34
CA HIS A 11 -9.12 -10.41 -4.36
C HIS A 11 -7.75 -11.13 -4.52
N PRO A 12 -7.35 -11.53 -5.73
CA PRO A 12 -6.16 -12.37 -5.94
C PRO A 12 -4.86 -11.70 -5.47
N LEU A 13 -4.74 -10.38 -5.59
CA LEU A 13 -3.56 -9.62 -5.11
C LEU A 13 -3.30 -9.79 -3.61
N LEU A 14 -4.32 -10.05 -2.78
CA LEU A 14 -4.14 -10.27 -1.34
C LEU A 14 -3.47 -11.63 -1.03
N ARG A 15 -3.34 -12.51 -2.02
CA ARG A 15 -2.67 -13.82 -1.90
C ARG A 15 -1.34 -13.88 -2.66
N GLN A 16 -0.98 -12.82 -3.39
CA GLN A 16 0.28 -12.74 -4.11
C GLN A 16 1.41 -12.26 -3.19
N LYS A 17 2.64 -12.68 -3.51
CA LYS A 17 3.83 -12.26 -2.78
C LYS A 17 4.26 -10.88 -3.26
N SER A 18 4.37 -9.92 -2.35
CA SER A 18 4.92 -8.60 -2.67
C SER A 18 6.41 -8.65 -2.99
N GLU A 19 6.82 -7.84 -3.95
CA GLU A 19 8.21 -7.64 -4.35
C GLU A 19 8.93 -6.71 -3.39
N LYS A 20 10.22 -6.95 -3.13
CA LYS A 20 10.99 -6.06 -2.26
C LYS A 20 11.27 -4.73 -2.97
N VAL A 21 11.07 -3.62 -2.28
CA VAL A 21 11.55 -2.32 -2.74
C VAL A 21 13.08 -2.26 -2.58
N PRO A 22 13.85 -1.95 -3.63
CA PRO A 22 15.29 -1.73 -3.51
C PRO A 22 15.59 -0.60 -2.53
N VAL A 23 16.63 -0.75 -1.71
CA VAL A 23 17.02 0.27 -0.71
C VAL A 23 17.31 1.62 -1.36
N THR A 24 17.85 1.60 -2.57
CA THR A 24 18.12 2.78 -3.41
C THR A 24 16.85 3.56 -3.78
N GLU A 25 15.68 2.92 -3.80
CA GLU A 25 14.41 3.51 -4.21
C GLU A 25 13.52 3.95 -3.04
N ILE A 26 13.88 3.61 -1.78
CA ILE A 26 13.05 3.92 -0.60
C ILE A 26 12.77 5.42 -0.47
N ARG A 27 13.70 6.28 -0.91
CA ARG A 27 13.57 7.74 -0.86
C ARG A 27 12.94 8.37 -2.12
N SER A 28 12.57 7.55 -3.11
CA SER A 28 11.95 8.02 -4.36
C SER A 28 10.61 8.72 -4.12
N SER A 29 10.25 9.58 -5.05
CA SER A 29 8.93 10.24 -5.09
C SER A 29 7.78 9.23 -5.08
N GLU A 30 7.91 8.15 -5.86
CA GLU A 30 6.92 7.07 -5.98
C GLU A 30 6.66 6.39 -4.64
N ILE A 31 7.72 6.03 -3.91
CA ILE A 31 7.57 5.37 -2.61
C ILE A 31 7.00 6.34 -1.58
N LYS A 32 7.44 7.60 -1.56
CA LYS A 32 6.86 8.63 -0.67
C LYS A 32 5.38 8.85 -0.95
N LYS A 33 4.97 8.88 -2.22
CA LYS A 33 3.57 8.99 -2.63
C LYS A 33 2.78 7.77 -2.17
N LEU A 34 3.29 6.56 -2.42
CA LEU A 34 2.65 5.31 -1.97
C LEU A 34 2.44 5.30 -0.45
N LEU A 35 3.46 5.67 0.33
CA LEU A 35 3.34 5.75 1.78
C LEU A 35 2.26 6.74 2.21
N LYS A 36 2.20 7.93 1.59
CA LYS A 36 1.16 8.91 1.90
C LYS A 36 -0.23 8.38 1.54
N ASP A 37 -0.39 7.70 0.41
CA ASP A 37 -1.67 7.10 0.02
C ASP A 37 -2.08 5.99 1.01
N MET A 38 -1.12 5.21 1.53
CA MET A 38 -1.38 4.18 2.54
C MET A 38 -1.82 4.80 3.88
N PHE A 39 -1.16 5.87 4.34
CA PHE A 39 -1.57 6.58 5.55
C PHE A 39 -2.97 7.18 5.42
N ASP A 40 -3.23 7.93 4.35
CA ASP A 40 -4.54 8.53 4.12
C ASP A 40 -5.66 7.47 4.07
N SER A 41 -5.39 6.31 3.44
CA SER A 41 -6.37 5.22 3.33
C SER A 41 -6.58 4.47 4.65
N MET A 42 -5.53 4.36 5.47
CA MET A 42 -5.61 3.74 6.79
C MET A 42 -6.43 4.61 7.74
N GLU A 43 -6.17 5.92 7.74
CA GLU A 43 -6.90 6.89 8.56
C GLU A 43 -8.38 6.96 8.15
N ALA A 44 -8.67 7.02 6.85
CA ALA A 44 -10.04 7.03 6.33
C ALA A 44 -10.84 5.74 6.62
N ALA A 45 -10.16 4.66 7.01
CA ALA A 45 -10.78 3.39 7.38
C ALA A 45 -10.75 3.13 8.90
N ASP A 46 -10.39 4.14 9.70
CA ASP A 46 -10.20 4.04 11.16
C ASP A 46 -9.29 2.86 11.56
N GLY A 47 -8.26 2.60 10.75
CA GLY A 47 -7.33 1.48 10.91
C GLY A 47 -6.07 1.83 11.69
N VAL A 48 -5.40 0.81 12.23
CA VAL A 48 -4.11 0.93 12.94
C VAL A 48 -2.90 0.47 12.13
N GLY A 49 -3.14 -0.07 10.94
CA GLY A 49 -2.11 -0.53 10.02
C GLY A 49 -2.68 -0.88 8.65
N LEU A 50 -1.91 -0.64 7.60
CA LEU A 50 -2.29 -0.96 6.22
C LEU A 50 -1.05 -1.39 5.43
N ALA A 51 -1.17 -2.49 4.69
CA ALA A 51 -0.13 -3.01 3.80
C ALA A 51 -0.40 -2.60 2.35
N ALA A 52 0.66 -2.34 1.58
CA ALA A 52 0.58 -1.99 0.16
C ALA A 52 -0.33 -2.92 -0.69
N PRO A 53 -0.33 -4.26 -0.54
CA PRO A 53 -1.23 -5.12 -1.31
C PRO A 53 -2.72 -4.86 -1.02
N GLN A 54 -3.07 -4.33 0.16
CA GLN A 54 -4.46 -4.00 0.49
C GLN A 54 -4.99 -2.82 -0.33
N ILE A 55 -4.12 -2.00 -0.92
CA ILE A 55 -4.47 -0.94 -1.86
C ILE A 55 -4.01 -1.26 -3.30
N GLY A 56 -3.78 -2.56 -3.58
CA GLY A 56 -3.46 -3.06 -4.92
C GLY A 56 -2.01 -2.93 -5.36
N VAL A 57 -1.07 -2.66 -4.45
CA VAL A 57 0.36 -2.49 -4.78
C VAL A 57 1.20 -3.62 -4.18
N LEU A 58 1.80 -4.45 -5.02
CA LEU A 58 2.61 -5.61 -4.60
C LEU A 58 4.06 -5.23 -4.26
N LYS A 59 4.26 -4.35 -3.27
CA LYS A 59 5.58 -3.93 -2.78
C LYS A 59 5.75 -4.21 -1.27
N ARG A 60 6.99 -4.51 -0.86
CA ARG A 60 7.42 -4.81 0.51
C ARG A 60 8.65 -4.01 0.90
#